data_AF-A0A3D4ZLW3-F1
#
_entry.id   AF-A0A3D4ZLW3-F1
#
_cell.length_a   1.000
_cell.length_b   1.000
_cell.length_c   1.000
_cell.angle_alpha   90.00
_cell.angle_beta   90.00
_cell.angle_gamma   90.00
#
_symmetry.space_group_name_H-M   'P 1'
#
loop_
_entity.id
_entity.type
_entity.pdbx_description
1 polymer ?
#
loop_
_entity_poly.entity_id
_entity_poly.type
_entity_poly.pdbx_seq_one_letter_code
_entity_poly.pdbx_strand_id
1 'polypeptide(L)'
;MEPQKKGGFYGRIESDLAGCEATSDEVLKIVEDLRQEGNFTEDELERLKLYLMSVEYNKGYMEDAVLLHENNPQYSVEEFYQFILDN
;
A
#
# COMPACT_ATOMS: atom_id res chain seq x y z
N MET A 1 3.12 24.84 19.54
CA MET A 1 3.50 23.44 19.28
C MET A 1 2.70 23.02 18.07
N GLU A 2 3.33 23.04 16.90
CA GLU A 2 2.67 22.61 15.66
C GLU A 2 2.61 21.08 15.63
N PRO A 3 1.48 20.46 15.22
CA PRO A 3 1.43 19.03 15.01
C PRO A 3 2.23 18.72 13.75
N GLN A 4 3.36 18.01 13.91
CA GLN A 4 4.07 17.45 12.77
C GLN A 4 3.11 16.51 12.05
N LYS A 5 2.68 16.94 10.85
CA LYS A 5 1.89 16.15 9.91
C LYS A 5 2.57 14.80 9.74
N LYS A 6 1.95 13.74 10.25
CA LYS A 6 2.18 12.35 9.85
C LYS A 6 1.73 12.18 8.39
N GLY A 7 2.43 12.81 7.45
CA GLY A 7 2.56 12.27 6.10
C GLY A 7 3.63 11.20 6.22
N GLY A 8 3.31 10.02 6.72
CA GLY A 8 2.30 9.13 6.15
C GLY A 8 3.16 8.01 5.59
N PHE A 9 3.48 7.02 6.43
CA PHE A 9 4.27 5.83 6.09
C PHE A 9 3.90 5.30 4.69
N TYR A 10 2.60 5.26 4.43
CA TYR A 10 1.98 4.91 3.16
C TYR A 10 2.36 5.82 1.98
N GLY A 11 2.48 7.13 2.16
CA GLY A 11 2.83 8.05 1.07
C GLY A 11 4.27 7.93 0.56
N ARG A 12 5.20 7.45 1.41
CA ARG A 12 6.59 7.17 0.99
C ARG A 12 6.67 5.84 0.26
N ILE A 13 5.96 4.84 0.77
CA ILE A 13 5.80 3.51 0.17
C ILE A 13 5.12 3.61 -1.20
N GLU A 14 4.04 4.40 -1.33
CA GLU A 14 3.36 4.69 -2.60
C GLU A 14 4.29 5.38 -3.60
N SER A 15 5.14 6.32 -3.17
CA SER A 15 6.08 7.01 -4.06
C SER A 15 7.21 6.11 -4.56
N ASP A 16 7.72 5.21 -3.71
CA ASP A 16 8.84 4.32 -4.05
C ASP A 16 8.37 3.05 -4.82
N LEU A 17 7.09 2.68 -4.70
CA LEU A 17 6.49 1.50 -5.35
C LEU A 17 5.60 1.83 -6.55
N ALA A 18 5.40 3.11 -6.87
CA ALA A 18 4.67 3.54 -8.06
C ALA A 18 5.36 3.01 -9.34
N GLY A 19 4.86 1.87 -9.83
CA GLY A 19 5.34 1.24 -11.07
C GLY A 19 6.16 -0.04 -10.87
N CYS A 20 6.25 -0.58 -9.66
CA CYS A 20 6.97 -1.83 -9.41
C CYS A 20 5.99 -3.01 -9.39
N GLU A 21 5.91 -3.79 -10.48
CA GLU A 21 5.45 -5.18 -10.44
C GLU A 21 6.53 -6.01 -9.72
N ALA A 22 6.70 -5.78 -8.41
CA ALA A 22 7.74 -6.44 -7.64
C ALA A 22 7.39 -7.93 -7.54
N THR A 23 8.26 -8.78 -8.08
CA THR A 23 8.15 -10.23 -7.91
C THR A 23 8.28 -10.60 -6.42
N SER A 24 7.77 -11.77 -6.02
CA SER A 24 7.84 -12.21 -4.61
C SER A 24 9.26 -12.19 -4.03
N ASP A 25 10.29 -12.37 -4.86
CA ASP A 25 11.70 -12.30 -4.44
C ASP A 25 12.18 -10.86 -4.21
N GLU A 26 11.70 -9.90 -5.00
CA GLU A 26 12.01 -8.48 -4.82
C GLU A 26 11.34 -7.90 -3.57
N VAL A 27 10.11 -8.33 -3.30
CA VAL A 27 9.39 -7.96 -2.06
C VAL A 27 10.14 -8.45 -0.82
N LEU A 28 10.61 -9.70 -0.84
CA LEU A 28 11.39 -10.25 0.27
C LEU A 28 12.68 -9.45 0.50
N LYS A 29 13.38 -9.09 -0.59
CA LYS A 29 14.61 -8.29 -0.51
C LYS A 29 14.36 -6.90 0.08
N ILE A 30 13.30 -6.21 -0.37
CA ILE A 30 12.93 -4.88 0.15
C ILE A 30 12.64 -4.95 1.66
N VAL A 31 11.89 -5.95 2.11
CA VAL A 31 11.57 -6.14 3.53
C VAL A 31 12.83 -6.45 4.34
N GLU A 32 13.77 -7.21 3.78
CA GLU A 32 15.04 -7.55 4.44
C GLU A 32 15.97 -6.34 4.56
N ASP A 33 16.07 -5.51 3.52
CA ASP A 33 16.82 -4.25 3.53
C ASP A 33 16.26 -3.29 4.60
N LEU A 34 14.94 -3.13 4.66
CA LEU A 34 14.26 -2.28 5.67
C LEU A 34 14.41 -2.83 7.10
N ARG A 35 14.49 -4.16 7.26
CA ARG A 35 14.79 -4.78 8.56
C ARG A 35 16.20 -4.46 9.03
N GLN A 36 17.19 -4.45 8.12
CA GLN A 36 18.57 -4.12 8.45
C GLN A 36 18.78 -2.65 8.81
N GLU A 37 17.97 -1.75 8.26
CA GLU A 37 17.98 -0.33 8.65
C GLU A 37 17.51 -0.11 10.10
N GLY A 38 16.76 -1.05 10.68
CA GLY A 38 16.30 -0.99 12.08
C GLY A 38 15.28 0.10 12.37
N ASN A 39 14.73 0.73 11.34
CA ASN A 39 13.78 1.84 11.44
C ASN A 39 12.33 1.39 11.63
N PHE A 40 12.05 0.09 11.46
CA PHE A 40 10.71 -0.49 11.47
C PHE A 40 10.63 -1.65 12.46
N THR A 41 9.47 -1.78 13.09
CA THR A 41 9.13 -2.92 13.93
C THR A 41 8.81 -4.16 13.08
N GLU A 42 8.90 -5.36 13.67
CA GLU A 42 8.57 -6.60 12.95
C GLU A 42 7.10 -6.62 12.46
N ASP A 43 6.16 -6.06 13.24
CA ASP A 43 4.76 -5.91 12.84
C ASP A 43 4.58 -4.98 11.62
N GLU A 44 5.35 -3.89 11.54
CA GLU A 44 5.31 -2.96 10.40
C GLU A 44 5.90 -3.60 9.14
N LEU A 45 6.97 -4.37 9.29
CA LEU A 45 7.60 -5.12 8.19
C LEU A 45 6.70 -6.25 7.70
N GLU A 46 5.98 -6.94 8.60
CA GLU A 46 5.04 -8.00 8.22
C GLU A 46 3.84 -7.44 7.45
N ARG A 47 3.28 -6.30 7.89
CA ARG A 47 2.22 -5.61 7.15
C ARG A 47 2.68 -5.11 5.80
N LEU A 48 3.90 -4.57 5.72
CA LEU A 48 4.49 -4.14 4.45
C LEU A 48 4.70 -5.31 3.51
N LYS A 49 5.24 -6.42 4.02
CA LYS A 49 5.41 -7.66 3.26
C LYS A 49 4.08 -8.18 2.75
N LEU A 50 3.05 -8.22 3.59
CA LEU A 50 1.71 -8.67 3.20
C LEU A 50 1.11 -7.73 2.15
N TYR A 51 1.24 -6.41 2.31
CA TYR A 51 0.78 -5.43 1.32
C TYR A 51 1.49 -5.59 -0.02
N LEU A 52 2.81 -5.77 0.01
CA LEU A 52 3.67 -5.95 -1.16
C LEU A 52 3.48 -7.32 -1.83
N MET A 53 3.22 -8.37 -1.06
CA MET A 53 2.93 -9.71 -1.58
C MET A 53 1.48 -9.84 -2.02
N SER A 54 0.56 -9.05 -1.45
CA SER A 54 -0.82 -8.91 -1.93
C SER A 54 -0.91 -7.98 -3.15
N VAL A 55 0.22 -7.59 -3.74
CA VAL A 55 0.27 -6.81 -4.98
C VAL A 55 -0.17 -7.70 -6.16
N GLU A 56 -1.47 -7.96 -6.22
CA GLU A 56 -2.30 -7.58 -7.36
C GLU A 56 -2.65 -6.08 -7.26
N TYR A 57 -1.72 -5.25 -6.81
CA TYR A 57 -1.90 -3.80 -6.74
C TYR A 57 -2.05 -3.31 -8.17
N ASN A 58 -3.29 -3.23 -8.59
CA ASN A 58 -3.66 -2.79 -9.91
C ASN A 58 -4.03 -1.31 -9.82
N LYS A 59 -3.19 -0.47 -10.44
CA LYS A 59 -3.41 0.97 -10.50
C LYS A 59 -4.77 1.31 -11.12
N GLY A 60 -5.19 0.56 -12.14
CA GLY A 60 -6.50 0.73 -12.78
C GLY A 60 -7.65 0.47 -11.81
N TYR A 61 -7.55 -0.59 -11.00
CA TYR A 61 -8.54 -0.87 -9.96
C TYR A 61 -8.59 0.20 -8.87
N MET A 62 -7.47 0.87 -8.59
CA MET A 62 -7.42 1.97 -7.62
C MET A 62 -8.09 3.22 -8.18
N GLU A 63 -7.83 3.53 -9.45
CA GLU A 63 -8.51 4.62 -10.17
C GLU A 63 -10.03 4.37 -10.24
N ASP A 64 -10.45 3.14 -10.51
CA ASP A 64 -11.86 2.74 -10.51
C ASP A 64 -12.49 2.81 -9.10
N ALA A 65 -11.78 2.39 -8.06
CA ALA A 65 -12.25 2.48 -6.68
C ALA A 65 -12.47 3.93 -6.23
N VAL A 66 -11.59 4.86 -6.64
CA VAL A 66 -11.74 6.30 -6.38
C VAL A 66 -12.97 6.86 -7.10
N LEU A 67 -13.19 6.51 -8.37
CA LEU A 67 -14.37 6.93 -9.13
C LEU A 67 -15.67 6.40 -8.50
N LEU A 68 -15.67 5.16 -8.02
CA LEU A 68 -16.82 4.57 -7.33
C LEU A 68 -17.12 5.28 -6.01
N HIS A 69 -16.07 5.64 -5.25
CA HIS A 69 -16.18 6.42 -4.02
C HIS A 69 -16.75 7.83 -4.26
N GLU A 70 -16.30 8.53 -5.31
CA GLU A 70 -16.83 9.86 -5.66
C GLU A 70 -18.35 9.84 -5.92
N ASN A 71 -18.86 8.75 -6.50
CA ASN A 71 -20.29 8.56 -6.75
C ASN A 71 -21.04 7.96 -5.55
N ASN A 72 -20.34 7.28 -4.64
CA ASN A 72 -20.91 6.56 -3.49
C ASN A 72 -20.05 6.79 -2.23
N PRO A 73 -20.07 8.01 -1.66
CA PRO A 73 -19.18 8.38 -0.55
C PRO A 73 -19.50 7.67 0.78
N GLN A 74 -20.56 6.84 0.79
CA GLN A 74 -20.94 5.99 1.92
C GLN A 74 -20.01 4.80 2.15
N TYR A 75 -19.21 4.42 1.14
CA TYR A 75 -18.17 3.38 1.26
C TYR A 75 -16.80 4.00 1.06
N SER A 76 -15.78 3.44 1.70
CA SER A 76 -14.39 3.86 1.54
C SER A 76 -13.80 3.36 0.21
N VAL A 77 -12.73 4.03 -0.26
CA VAL A 77 -11.96 3.60 -1.44
C VAL A 77 -11.42 2.17 -1.24
N GLU A 78 -11.02 1.81 -0.02
CA GLU A 78 -10.56 0.46 0.33
C GLU A 78 -11.65 -0.60 0.15
N GLU A 79 -12.88 -0.33 0.59
CA GLU A 79 -14.01 -1.24 0.40
C GLU A 79 -14.32 -1.46 -1.09
N PHE A 80 -14.22 -0.41 -1.92
CA PHE A 80 -14.38 -0.56 -3.36
C PHE A 80 -13.21 -1.27 -4.03
N TYR A 81 -11.99 -1.03 -3.55
CA TYR A 81 -10.81 -1.70 -4.08
C TYR A 81 -10.86 -3.21 -3.83
N GLN A 82 -11.24 -3.62 -2.61
CA GLN A 82 -11.48 -5.03 -2.29
C GLN A 82 -12.64 -5.61 -3.09
N PHE A 83 -13.74 -4.86 -3.26
CA PHE A 83 -14.85 -5.29 -4.11
C PHE A 83 -14.44 -5.53 -5.57
N ILE A 84 -13.55 -4.69 -6.13
CA ILE A 84 -13.05 -4.85 -7.50
C ILE A 84 -12.12 -6.07 -7.59
N LEU A 85 -11.30 -6.33 -6.56
CA LEU A 85 -10.42 -7.50 -6.52
C LEU A 85 -11.19 -8.83 -6.36
N ASP A 86 -12.33 -8.81 -5.66
CA ASP A 86 -13.15 -10.00 -5.41
C ASP A 86 -14.06 -10.40 -6.60
N ASN A 87 -14.18 -9.57 -7.65
CA ASN A 87 -15.04 -9.81 -8.84
C ASN A 87 -14.24 -10.11 -10.11
#